data_AF-A0A6L2NSP4-F1
#
_entry.id   AF-A0A6L2NSP4-F1
#
_cell.length_a   1.000
_cell.length_b   1.000
_cell.length_c   1.000
_cell.angle_alpha   90.00
_cell.angle_beta   90.00
_cell.angle_gamma   90.00
#
_symmetry.space_group_name_H-M   'P 1'
#
loop_
_entity.id
_entity.type
_entity.pdbx_description
1 polymer ?
#
loop_
_entity_poly.entity_id
_entity_poly.type
_entity_poly.pdbx_seq_one_letter_code
_entity_poly.pdbx_strand_id
1 'polypeptide(L)'
;MVEFSQKWHNGTSSKSRSSETSDGIAAIQAQLNNIEQEIKKVNEKVYAAQVGCELCKGAHYTKDCLQMEEGKTLEKYYYTQFGAPYQPGGQYRAAGLGFYQRNNGNSSYLDRRPSMEESLFKFMTESAKRHEENSNIIKEI
;
A
#
# COMPACT_ATOMS: atom_id res chain seq x y z
N MET A 1 5.98 -70.44 27.94
CA MET A 1 6.86 -69.32 27.55
C MET A 1 6.04 -68.05 27.63
N VAL A 2 6.00 -67.40 28.80
CA VAL A 2 5.39 -66.07 29.00
C VAL A 2 6.19 -65.38 30.10
N GLU A 3 7.23 -64.67 29.72
CA GLU A 3 7.84 -63.61 30.52
C GLU A 3 8.29 -62.55 29.54
N PHE A 4 7.71 -61.35 29.62
CA PHE A 4 8.33 -60.05 29.33
C PHE A 4 7.21 -59.01 29.16
N SER A 5 6.73 -58.40 30.25
CA SER A 5 6.04 -57.09 30.19
C SER A 5 5.82 -56.42 31.55
N GLN A 6 6.82 -56.35 32.41
CA GLN A 6 6.74 -55.49 33.59
C GLN A 6 8.07 -54.80 33.88
N LYS A 7 8.44 -53.80 33.07
CA LYS A 7 9.50 -52.87 33.48
C LYS A 7 9.52 -51.55 32.70
N TRP A 8 8.54 -50.65 32.89
CA TRP A 8 8.69 -49.25 32.42
C TRP A 8 8.06 -48.15 33.29
N HIS A 9 7.64 -48.43 34.53
CA HIS A 9 7.02 -47.38 35.37
C HIS A 9 7.60 -47.31 36.77
N ASN A 10 8.91 -47.11 36.91
CA ASN A 10 9.49 -46.59 38.15
C ASN A 10 10.73 -45.76 37.82
N GLY A 11 10.48 -44.53 37.37
CA GLY A 11 11.48 -43.48 37.23
C GLY A 11 10.92 -42.21 37.86
N THR A 12 11.04 -42.12 39.18
CA THR A 12 10.79 -40.91 39.95
C THR A 12 11.60 -39.76 39.36
N SER A 13 10.92 -38.83 38.69
CA SER A 13 11.45 -37.49 38.40
C SER A 13 10.35 -36.48 38.67
N SER A 14 10.03 -36.30 39.95
CA SER A 14 9.37 -35.09 40.44
C SER A 14 10.40 -33.94 40.44
N LYS A 15 10.81 -33.51 39.24
CA LYS A 15 11.47 -32.22 39.06
C LYS A 15 10.37 -31.27 38.64
N SER A 16 9.86 -30.52 39.61
CA SER A 16 8.88 -29.45 39.44
C SER A 16 9.29 -28.52 38.31
N ARG A 17 8.67 -28.73 37.14
CA ARG A 17 8.83 -27.91 35.94
C ARG A 17 7.62 -26.97 35.80
N SER A 18 7.16 -26.41 36.91
CA SER A 18 5.89 -25.67 36.98
C SER A 18 6.03 -24.15 36.90
N SER A 19 7.19 -23.62 36.50
CA SER A 19 7.38 -22.16 36.29
C SER A 19 7.50 -21.76 34.81
N GLU A 20 7.95 -22.67 33.92
CA GLU A 20 8.03 -22.37 32.48
C GLU A 20 6.64 -22.18 31.84
N THR A 21 5.60 -22.82 32.40
CA THR A 21 4.21 -22.72 31.94
C THR A 21 3.54 -21.41 32.33
N SER A 22 3.80 -20.87 33.53
CA SER A 22 3.17 -19.62 33.99
C SER A 22 3.65 -18.41 33.19
N ASP A 23 4.95 -18.37 32.89
CA ASP A 23 5.54 -17.27 32.11
C ASP A 23 5.10 -17.32 30.65
N GLY A 24 4.96 -18.53 30.09
CA GLY A 24 4.37 -18.73 28.76
C GLY A 24 2.91 -18.28 28.69
N ILE A 25 2.10 -18.57 29.73
CA ILE A 25 0.70 -18.11 29.82
C ILE A 25 0.63 -16.58 29.91
N ALA A 26 1.49 -15.96 30.73
CA ALA A 26 1.55 -14.51 30.84
C ALA A 26 1.94 -13.83 29.51
N ALA A 27 2.89 -14.41 28.77
CA ALA A 27 3.28 -13.93 27.44
C ALA A 27 2.13 -14.01 26.42
N ILE A 28 1.37 -15.12 26.43
CA ILE A 28 0.18 -15.29 25.57
C ILE A 28 -0.89 -14.25 25.93
N GLN A 29 -1.14 -14.02 27.22
CA GLN A 29 -2.11 -13.02 27.66
C GLN A 29 -1.71 -11.60 27.20
N ALA A 30 -0.43 -11.25 27.29
CA ALA A 30 0.05 -9.95 26.82
C ALA A 30 -0.13 -9.78 25.30
N GLN A 31 0.08 -10.83 24.51
CA GLN A 31 -0.17 -10.80 23.06
C GLN A 31 -1.66 -10.58 22.74
N LEU A 32 -2.56 -11.27 23.44
CA LEU A 32 -4.01 -11.10 23.27
C LEU A 32 -4.45 -9.65 23.56
N ASN A 33 -3.95 -9.06 24.65
CA ASN A 33 -4.27 -7.69 25.03
C ASN A 33 -3.78 -6.67 23.96
N ASN A 34 -2.59 -6.89 23.39
CA ASN A 34 -2.08 -6.04 22.31
C ASN A 34 -2.94 -6.12 21.04
N ILE A 35 -3.40 -7.33 20.68
CA ILE A 35 -4.30 -7.54 19.53
C ILE A 35 -5.63 -6.83 19.77
N GLU A 36 -6.21 -6.95 20.97
CA GLU A 36 -7.45 -6.27 21.32
C GLU A 36 -7.34 -4.75 21.16
N GLN A 37 -6.21 -4.17 21.58
CA GLN A 37 -5.94 -2.74 21.42
C GLN A 37 -5.83 -2.32 19.94
N GLU A 38 -5.12 -3.09 19.12
CA GLU A 38 -5.00 -2.79 17.69
C GLU A 38 -6.34 -2.93 16.95
N ILE A 39 -7.16 -3.93 17.29
CA ILE A 39 -8.52 -4.07 16.76
C ILE A 39 -9.37 -2.84 17.11
N LYS A 40 -9.32 -2.37 18.35
CA LYS A 40 -10.03 -1.15 18.78
C LYS A 40 -9.63 0.06 17.94
N LYS A 41 -8.33 0.26 17.73
CA LYS A 41 -7.77 1.37 16.94
C LYS A 41 -8.16 1.30 15.46
N VAL A 42 -8.20 0.10 14.88
CA VAL A 42 -8.69 -0.11 13.51
C VAL A 42 -10.19 0.24 13.45
N ASN A 43 -10.99 -0.23 14.40
CA ASN A 43 -12.42 0.07 14.45
C ASN A 43 -12.71 1.58 14.57
N GLU A 44 -11.97 2.31 15.40
CA GLU A 44 -12.10 3.77 15.51
C GLU A 44 -11.80 4.47 14.17
N LYS A 45 -10.77 4.02 13.45
CA LYS A 45 -10.43 4.56 12.12
C LYS A 45 -11.48 4.21 11.08
N VAL A 46 -12.00 2.99 11.08
CA VAL A 46 -13.08 2.55 10.19
C VAL A 46 -14.35 3.36 10.48
N TYR A 47 -14.69 3.56 11.74
CA TYR A 47 -15.83 4.38 12.14
C TYR A 47 -15.68 5.82 11.70
N ALA A 48 -14.51 6.45 11.92
CA ALA A 48 -14.22 7.80 11.45
C ALA A 48 -14.30 7.91 9.91
N ALA A 49 -13.81 6.90 9.19
CA ALA A 49 -13.93 6.85 7.74
C ALA A 49 -15.37 6.64 7.27
N GLN A 50 -16.18 5.84 7.99
CA GLN A 50 -17.55 5.47 7.64
C GLN A 50 -18.58 6.55 7.96
N VAL A 51 -18.51 7.15 9.16
CA VAL A 51 -19.43 8.22 9.56
C VAL A 51 -19.21 9.48 8.72
N GLY A 52 -17.99 9.68 8.24
CA GLY A 52 -17.67 10.80 7.38
C GLY A 52 -17.67 12.14 8.12
N CYS A 53 -17.28 13.20 7.43
CA CYS A 53 -17.40 14.56 7.94
C CYS A 53 -18.85 15.03 7.83
N GLU A 54 -19.34 15.72 8.86
CA GLU A 54 -20.71 16.25 8.96
C GLU A 54 -21.12 17.11 7.74
N LEU A 55 -20.15 17.81 7.14
CA LEU A 55 -20.33 18.66 5.96
C LEU A 55 -20.33 17.86 4.64
N CYS A 56 -19.69 16.69 4.62
CA CYS A 56 -19.52 15.87 3.43
C CYS A 56 -20.58 14.72 3.38
N LYS A 57 -21.36 14.54 4.46
CA LYS A 57 -22.52 13.63 4.62
C LYS A 57 -22.26 12.19 4.12
N GLY A 58 -21.04 11.67 4.28
CA GLY A 58 -20.67 10.33 3.82
C GLY A 58 -19.19 9.99 3.97
N ALA A 59 -18.85 8.73 3.70
CA ALA A 59 -17.54 8.16 3.97
C ALA A 59 -16.40 8.78 3.13
N HIS A 60 -15.24 9.03 3.76
CA HIS A 60 -14.08 9.67 3.13
C HIS A 60 -13.04 8.67 2.64
N TYR A 61 -12.97 8.46 1.32
CA TYR A 61 -11.94 7.63 0.69
C TYR A 61 -10.81 8.45 0.04
N THR A 62 -10.90 9.78 0.04
CA THR A 62 -9.92 10.72 -0.55
C THR A 62 -9.53 11.81 0.45
N LYS A 63 -8.24 12.21 0.43
CA LYS A 63 -7.60 13.12 1.41
C LYS A 63 -8.20 14.53 1.48
N ASP A 64 -9.05 14.91 0.54
CA ASP A 64 -9.51 16.28 0.40
C ASP A 64 -10.98 16.36 0.84
N CYS A 65 -11.28 16.50 2.14
CA CYS A 65 -12.49 17.26 2.49
C CYS A 65 -12.12 18.75 2.61
N LEU A 66 -12.82 19.57 1.84
CA LEU A 66 -12.60 21.01 1.64
C LEU A 66 -12.98 21.83 2.88
N GLN A 67 -12.36 21.53 4.01
CA GLN A 67 -12.73 22.10 5.29
C GLN A 67 -11.56 22.74 6.00
N MET A 68 -10.92 23.65 5.27
CA MET A 68 -10.21 24.75 5.89
C MET A 68 -10.68 26.03 5.20
N GLU A 69 -11.59 26.78 5.83
CA GLU A 69 -11.89 28.17 5.44
C GLU A 69 -10.58 29.01 5.36
N GLU A 70 -9.59 28.66 6.19
CA GLU A 70 -8.22 29.19 6.16
C GLU A 70 -7.46 28.80 4.88
N GLY A 71 -7.70 27.61 4.31
CA GLY A 71 -7.12 27.18 3.05
C GLY A 71 -7.60 28.01 1.87
N LYS A 72 -8.89 28.39 1.85
CA LYS A 72 -9.46 29.27 0.81
C LYS A 72 -8.86 30.68 0.86
N THR A 73 -8.60 31.21 2.06
CA THR A 73 -7.98 32.54 2.21
C THR A 73 -6.52 32.52 1.78
N LEU A 74 -5.80 31.44 2.11
CA LEU A 74 -4.38 31.27 1.77
C LEU A 74 -4.17 30.98 0.28
N GLU A 75 -5.02 30.15 -0.33
CA GLU A 75 -5.08 29.92 -1.77
C GLU A 75 -5.38 31.21 -2.52
N LYS A 76 -6.40 31.97 -2.09
CA LYS A 76 -6.72 33.28 -2.65
C LYS A 76 -5.55 34.25 -2.53
N TYR A 77 -4.83 34.28 -1.42
CA TYR A 77 -3.65 35.12 -1.24
C TYR A 77 -2.49 34.70 -2.17
N TYR A 78 -2.24 33.41 -2.29
CA TYR A 78 -1.19 32.84 -3.15
C TYR A 78 -1.44 33.15 -4.64
N TYR A 79 -2.68 32.95 -5.11
CA TYR A 79 -3.07 33.31 -6.48
C TYR A 79 -3.15 34.82 -6.71
N THR A 80 -3.37 35.66 -5.69
CA THR A 80 -3.35 37.13 -5.86
C THR A 80 -1.93 37.68 -5.87
N GLN A 81 -1.02 37.10 -5.08
CA GLN A 81 0.37 37.56 -4.96
C GLN A 81 1.26 37.06 -6.11
N PHE A 82 0.98 35.87 -6.66
CA PHE A 82 1.79 35.26 -7.73
C PHE A 82 1.02 34.99 -9.03
N GLY A 83 -0.29 35.27 -9.10
CA GLY A 83 -1.14 34.99 -10.26
C GLY A 83 -1.05 36.05 -11.35
N ALA A 84 0.15 36.44 -11.77
CA ALA A 84 0.27 36.83 -13.17
C ALA A 84 -0.17 35.59 -13.98
N PRO A 85 -1.24 35.68 -14.80
CA PRO A 85 -1.72 34.53 -15.54
C PRO A 85 -0.55 34.00 -16.36
N TYR A 86 -0.14 32.77 -16.06
CA TYR A 86 0.88 32.06 -16.83
C TYR A 86 0.47 32.16 -18.30
N GLN A 87 1.20 32.96 -19.08
CA GLN A 87 1.02 33.04 -20.51
C GLN A 87 1.72 31.81 -21.07
N PRO A 88 1.00 30.73 -21.42
CA PRO A 88 1.64 29.57 -21.99
C PRO A 88 2.19 30.04 -23.33
N GLY A 89 3.51 30.02 -23.53
CA GLY A 89 4.12 30.27 -24.84
C GLY A 89 3.75 29.25 -25.92
N GLY A 90 2.74 28.41 -25.67
CA GLY A 90 2.18 27.41 -26.58
C GLY A 90 0.73 27.70 -26.89
N GLN A 91 0.25 27.16 -28.02
CA GLN A 91 -1.11 27.30 -28.52
C GLN A 91 -2.13 26.56 -27.64
N TYR A 92 -2.37 27.04 -26.42
CA TYR A 92 -3.43 26.56 -25.54
C TYR A 92 -4.51 27.64 -25.44
N ARG A 93 -5.77 27.25 -25.57
CA ARG A 93 -6.92 28.14 -25.37
C ARG A 93 -7.66 27.76 -24.10
N ALA A 94 -8.22 28.75 -23.41
CA ALA A 94 -9.10 28.49 -22.27
C ALA A 94 -10.36 27.75 -22.76
N ALA A 95 -10.67 26.61 -22.15
CA ALA A 95 -11.88 25.82 -22.42
C ALA A 95 -12.94 25.95 -21.30
N GLY A 96 -12.59 26.62 -20.22
CA GLY A 96 -13.44 26.89 -19.07
C GLY A 96 -12.61 27.42 -17.90
N LEU A 97 -13.28 27.82 -16.81
CA LEU A 97 -12.63 28.22 -15.55
C LEU A 97 -11.69 27.11 -15.08
N GLY A 98 -10.37 27.39 -15.10
CA GLY A 98 -9.33 26.45 -14.69
C GLY A 98 -8.91 25.40 -15.72
N PHE A 99 -9.55 25.33 -16.89
CA PHE A 99 -9.25 24.31 -17.91
C PHE A 99 -8.66 24.94 -19.18
N TYR A 100 -7.48 24.45 -19.58
CA TYR A 100 -6.83 24.80 -20.85
C TYR A 100 -6.92 23.63 -21.82
N GLN A 101 -7.40 23.90 -23.03
CA GLN A 101 -7.42 22.96 -24.14
C GLN A 101 -6.27 23.26 -25.09
N ARG A 102 -5.49 22.24 -25.43
CA ARG A 102 -4.42 22.34 -26.42
C ARG A 102 -5.02 22.52 -27.80
N ASN A 103 -4.52 23.46 -28.59
CA ASN A 103 -4.87 23.58 -30.00
C ASN A 103 -4.17 22.44 -30.74
N ASN A 104 -4.93 21.43 -31.18
CA ASN A 104 -4.42 20.25 -31.88
C ASN A 104 -4.02 20.54 -33.34
N GLY A 105 -3.52 21.76 -33.62
CA GLY A 105 -3.25 22.26 -34.96
C GLY A 105 -2.16 21.54 -35.73
N ASN A 106 -1.37 20.67 -35.09
CA ASN A 106 -0.49 19.65 -35.69
C ASN A 106 0.23 18.90 -34.55
N SER A 107 -0.31 17.77 -34.10
CA SER A 107 0.39 16.87 -33.17
C SER A 107 1.03 15.73 -33.95
N SER A 108 2.21 15.95 -34.52
CA SER A 108 3.04 14.89 -35.14
C SER A 108 3.66 13.92 -34.11
N TYR A 109 3.45 14.17 -32.81
CA TYR A 109 3.85 13.30 -31.70
C TYR A 109 2.64 12.51 -31.18
N LEU A 110 1.99 11.74 -32.04
CA LEU A 110 1.38 10.49 -31.57
C LEU A 110 2.51 9.47 -31.52
N ASP A 111 3.28 9.54 -30.44
CA ASP A 111 4.19 8.45 -30.09
C ASP A 111 3.31 7.19 -29.94
N ARG A 112 3.42 6.29 -30.92
CA ARG A 112 2.57 5.11 -31.05
C ARG A 112 2.88 4.24 -29.84
N ARG A 113 2.09 4.40 -28.76
CA ARG A 113 2.21 3.55 -27.58
C ARG A 113 2.18 2.10 -28.07
N PRO A 114 3.23 1.31 -27.78
CA PRO A 114 3.24 -0.08 -28.17
C PRO A 114 2.02 -0.75 -27.57
N SER A 115 1.39 -1.62 -28.35
CA SER A 115 0.22 -2.35 -27.87
C SER A 115 0.61 -3.20 -26.64
N MET A 116 -0.37 -3.58 -25.83
CA MET A 116 -0.10 -4.49 -24.71
C MET A 116 0.52 -5.80 -25.19
N GLU A 117 0.13 -6.27 -26.37
CA GLU A 117 0.69 -7.47 -27.01
C GLU A 117 2.15 -7.27 -27.41
N GLU A 118 2.50 -6.14 -28.01
CA GLU A 118 3.90 -5.81 -28.35
C GLU A 118 4.77 -5.71 -27.08
N SER A 119 4.22 -5.16 -26.00
CA SER A 119 4.91 -5.05 -24.71
C SER A 119 5.15 -6.41 -24.06
N LEU A 120 4.14 -7.29 -24.07
CA LEU A 120 4.25 -8.66 -23.58
C LEU A 120 5.21 -9.50 -24.42
N PHE A 121 5.12 -9.39 -25.75
CA PHE A 121 6.01 -10.10 -26.66
C PHE A 121 7.48 -9.69 -26.44
N LYS A 122 7.74 -8.39 -26.29
CA LYS A 122 9.08 -7.88 -25.98
C LYS A 122 9.59 -8.44 -24.64
N PHE A 123 8.77 -8.41 -23.59
CA PHE A 123 9.14 -8.92 -22.27
C PHE A 123 9.52 -10.42 -22.29
N MET A 124 8.74 -11.24 -22.99
CA MET A 124 8.99 -12.69 -23.09
C MET A 124 10.29 -12.98 -23.85
N THR A 125 10.51 -12.28 -24.96
CA THR A 125 11.72 -12.45 -25.78
C THR A 125 12.98 -12.06 -25.01
N GLU A 126 12.93 -10.93 -24.30
CA GLU A 126 14.06 -10.44 -23.51
C GLU A 126 14.34 -11.32 -22.29
N SER A 127 13.30 -11.91 -21.68
CA SER A 127 13.45 -12.85 -20.57
C SER A 127 14.06 -14.18 -21.00
N ALA A 128 13.67 -14.70 -22.18
CA ALA A 128 14.27 -15.90 -22.75
C ALA A 128 15.77 -15.70 -23.04
N LYS A 129 16.14 -14.53 -23.59
CA LYS A 129 17.55 -14.16 -23.83
C LYS A 129 18.38 -14.15 -22.54
N ARG A 130 17.88 -13.49 -21.49
CA ARG A 130 18.56 -13.46 -20.18
C ARG A 130 18.72 -14.84 -19.56
N HIS A 131 17.73 -15.71 -19.72
CA HIS A 131 17.80 -17.07 -19.19
C HIS A 131 18.91 -17.87 -19.88
N GLU A 132 19.05 -17.75 -21.20
CA GLU A 132 20.12 -18.39 -21.95
C GLU A 132 21.51 -17.85 -21.56
N GLU A 133 21.65 -16.53 -21.45
CA GLU A 133 22.89 -15.88 -21.01
C GLU A 133 23.33 -16.37 -19.61
N ASN A 134 22.41 -16.42 -18.64
CA ASN A 134 22.69 -16.91 -17.30
C ASN A 134 23.04 -18.40 -17.27
N SER A 135 22.36 -19.22 -18.09
CA SER A 135 22.64 -20.65 -18.21
C SER A 135 24.06 -20.90 -18.76
N ASN A 136 24.50 -20.10 -19.72
CA ASN A 136 25.83 -20.22 -20.30
C ASN A 136 26.92 -19.80 -19.31
N ILE A 137 26.70 -18.75 -18.52
CA ILE A 137 27.63 -18.34 -17.46
C ILE A 137 27.77 -19.42 -16.38
N ILE A 138 26.67 -20.07 -15.99
CA ILE A 138 26.69 -21.14 -14.98
C ILE A 138 27.45 -22.38 -15.47
N LYS A 139 27.44 -22.67 -16.78
CA LYS A 139 28.17 -23.80 -17.36
C LYS A 139 29.67 -23.56 -17.50
N GLU A 140 30.13 -22.31 -17.43
CA GLU A 140 31.55 -21.94 -17.53
C GLU A 140 32.28 -21.87 -16.16
N ILE A 141 31.57 -22.13 -15.05
CA ILE A 141 32.13 -22.25 -13.67
C ILE A 141 32.30 -23.72 -13.32
#